data_AF-A0A814HRT1-F1
#
_entry.id   AF-A0A814HRT1-F1
#
_cell.length_a   1.000
_cell.length_b   1.000
_cell.length_c   1.000
_cell.angle_alpha   90.00
_cell.angle_beta   90.00
_cell.angle_gamma   90.00
#
_symmetry.space_group_name_H-M   'P 1'
#
loop_
_entity.id
_entity.type
_entity.pdbx_description
1 polymer ?
#
loop_
_entity_poly.entity_id
_entity_poly.type
_entity_poly.pdbx_seq_one_letter_code
_entity_poly.pdbx_strand_id
1 'polypeptide(L)'
;MSSSSSLISILSNVSQQVIIYLGTFLIIIGIIGGILNIIIFLSLRTFRENSCAFYLLIMSFVNIGQLFSGQLSRTMISGYYID
;
A
#
# COMPACT_ATOMS: atom_id res chain seq x y z
N MET A 1 -30.64 14.09 -19.93
CA MET A 1 -29.72 12.92 -19.88
C MET A 1 -28.24 13.29 -19.99
N SER A 2 -27.86 14.44 -20.58
CA SER A 2 -26.45 14.86 -20.75
C SER A 2 -25.73 15.31 -19.47
N SER A 3 -26.46 15.78 -18.45
CA SER A 3 -25.87 16.22 -17.17
C SER A 3 -25.56 15.07 -16.21
N SER A 4 -26.27 13.95 -16.35
CA SER A 4 -26.06 12.75 -15.52
C SER A 4 -24.81 12.00 -15.96
N SER A 5 -24.56 11.92 -17.27
CA SER A 5 -23.36 11.32 -17.83
C SER A 5 -22.10 12.10 -17.50
N SER A 6 -22.14 13.45 -17.50
CA SER A 6 -20.98 14.26 -17.12
C SER A 6 -20.62 14.12 -15.64
N LEU A 7 -21.60 14.00 -14.74
CA LEU A 7 -21.35 13.73 -13.31
C LEU A 7 -20.67 12.38 -13.09
N ILE A 8 -21.10 11.34 -13.81
CA ILE A 8 -20.48 10.01 -13.74
C ILE A 8 -19.02 10.07 -14.23
N SER A 9 -18.76 10.79 -15.33
CA SER A 9 -17.40 10.97 -15.84
C SER A 9 -16.48 11.72 -14.87
N ILE A 10 -16.98 12.79 -14.25
CA ILE A 10 -16.21 13.56 -13.26
C ILE A 10 -15.89 12.69 -12.05
N LEU A 11 -16.88 11.96 -11.52
CA LEU A 11 -16.68 11.07 -10.38
C LEU A 11 -15.67 9.96 -10.67
N SER A 12 -15.75 9.35 -11.85
CA SER A 12 -14.79 8.34 -12.30
C SER A 12 -13.36 8.91 -12.34
N ASN A 13 -13.19 10.10 -12.91
CA ASN A 13 -11.88 10.73 -13.09
C ASN A 13 -11.27 11.15 -11.74
N VAL A 14 -12.08 11.68 -10.82
CA VAL A 14 -11.65 11.98 -9.45
C VAL A 14 -11.26 10.70 -8.71
N SER A 15 -12.06 9.64 -8.84
CA SER A 15 -11.73 8.35 -8.20
C SER A 15 -10.40 7.79 -8.69
N GLN A 16 -10.14 7.90 -10.00
CA GLN A 16 -8.91 7.44 -10.63
C GLN A 16 -7.70 8.23 -10.13
N GLN A 17 -7.80 9.56 -10.08
CA GLN A 17 -6.73 10.41 -9.53
C GLN A 17 -6.47 10.10 -8.06
N VAL A 18 -7.52 9.96 -7.25
CA VAL A 18 -7.38 9.59 -5.84
C VAL A 18 -6.65 8.26 -5.71
N ILE A 19 -7.03 7.24 -6.47
CA ILE A 19 -6.39 5.92 -6.43
C ILE A 19 -4.91 6.00 -6.83
N ILE A 20 -4.56 6.76 -7.86
CA ILE A 20 -3.17 6.91 -8.32
C ILE A 20 -2.33 7.65 -7.27
N TYR A 21 -2.80 8.80 -6.77
CA TYR A 21 -2.04 9.61 -5.80
C TYR A 21 -1.94 8.94 -4.44
N LEU A 22 -3.05 8.48 -3.85
CA LEU A 22 -3.04 7.80 -2.56
C LEU A 22 -2.38 6.42 -2.65
N GLY A 23 -2.59 5.68 -3.74
CA GLY A 23 -1.97 4.37 -3.96
C GLY A 23 -0.44 4.49 -4.00
N THR A 24 0.08 5.42 -4.80
CA THR A 24 1.53 5.67 -4.90
C THR A 24 2.12 6.14 -3.57
N PHE A 25 1.46 7.08 -2.88
CA PHE A 25 1.90 7.58 -1.59
C PHE A 25 1.93 6.48 -0.51
N LEU A 26 0.88 5.65 -0.45
CA LEU A 26 0.81 4.51 0.47
C LEU A 26 1.91 3.48 0.20
N ILE A 27 2.22 3.20 -1.07
CA ILE A 27 3.33 2.31 -1.43
C ILE A 27 4.66 2.86 -0.91
N ILE A 28 4.94 4.15 -1.12
CA ILE A 28 6.19 4.78 -0.67
C ILE A 28 6.32 4.71 0.86
N ILE A 29 5.28 5.10 1.59
CA ILE A 29 5.28 5.05 3.06
C ILE A 29 5.37 3.62 3.57
N GLY A 30 4.66 2.68 2.95
CA GLY A 30 4.68 1.27 3.31
C GLY A 30 6.08 0.65 3.16
N ILE A 31 6.79 0.99 2.09
CA ILE A 31 8.18 0.57 1.88
C ILE A 31 9.09 1.17 2.95
N ILE A 32 9.01 2.48 3.20
CA ILE A 32 9.85 3.16 4.19
C ILE A 32 9.60 2.59 5.60
N GLY A 33 8.35 2.44 6.00
CA GLY A 33 7.97 1.87 7.30
C GLY A 33 8.42 0.42 7.45
N GLY A 34 8.34 -0.36 6.37
CA GLY A 34 8.84 -1.73 6.32
C GLY A 34 10.35 -1.84 6.51
N ILE A 35 11.11 -1.03 5.77
CA ILE A 35 12.57 -0.97 5.87
C ILE A 35 12.99 -0.53 7.28
N LEU A 36 12.34 0.48 7.84
CA LEU A 36 12.59 0.92 9.22
C LEU A 36 12.34 -0.19 10.23
N ASN A 37 11.24 -0.95 10.10
CA ASN A 37 10.96 -2.08 10.99
C ASN A 37 12.04 -3.16 10.89
N ILE A 38 12.46 -3.52 9.67
CA ILE A 38 13.55 -4.49 9.45
C ILE A 38 14.85 -4.00 10.08
N ILE A 39 15.20 -2.73 9.89
CA ILE A 39 16.41 -2.12 10.45
C ILE A 39 16.35 -2.11 11.98
N ILE A 40 15.22 -1.75 12.59
CA ILE A 40 15.04 -1.73 14.05
C ILE A 40 15.18 -3.15 14.62
N PHE A 41 14.52 -4.14 14.02
CA PHE A 41 14.61 -5.53 14.46
C PHE A 41 16.01 -6.14 14.27
N LEU A 42 16.73 -5.74 13.21
CA LEU A 42 18.09 -6.21 12.95
C LEU A 42 19.14 -5.50 13.84
N SER A 43 18.95 -4.22 14.13
CA SER A 43 19.91 -3.39 14.87
C SER A 43 19.85 -3.60 16.38
N LEU A 44 18.69 -3.97 16.95
CA LEU A 44 18.60 -4.30 18.37
C LEU A 44 19.03 -5.77 18.60
N ARG A 45 20.29 -5.94 18.99
CA ARG A 45 20.87 -7.22 19.47
C ARG A 45 20.04 -7.87 20.60
N THR A 46 19.22 -7.10 21.32
CA THR A 46 18.28 -7.52 22.38
C THR A 46 17.06 -8.29 21.89
N PHE A 47 16.67 -8.20 20.61
CA PHE A 47 15.47 -8.91 20.11
C PHE A 47 15.72 -10.33 19.63
N ARG A 48 16.97 -10.81 19.63
CA ARG A 48 17.33 -12.19 19.29
C ARG A 48 16.83 -13.25 20.28
N GLU A 49 16.41 -12.86 21.49
CA GLU A 49 15.87 -13.77 22.51
C GLU A 49 14.33 -13.78 22.60
N ASN A 50 13.64 -12.79 22.02
CA ASN A 50 12.19 -12.66 22.14
C ASN A 50 11.48 -13.08 20.85
N SER A 51 10.88 -14.28 20.85
CA SER A 51 10.08 -14.84 19.73
C SER A 51 8.97 -13.92 19.23
N CYS A 52 8.47 -13.01 20.08
CA CYS A 52 7.44 -12.02 19.75
C CYS A 52 7.89 -11.05 18.64
N ALA A 53 9.13 -10.57 18.69
CA ALA A 53 9.63 -9.61 17.71
C ALA A 53 9.79 -10.21 16.32
N PHE A 54 10.19 -11.47 16.25
CA PHE A 54 10.22 -12.20 14.98
C PHE A 54 8.82 -12.32 14.35
N TYR A 55 7.80 -12.53 15.18
CA TYR A 55 6.41 -12.56 14.71
C TYR A 55 5.93 -11.19 14.19
N LEU A 56 6.28 -10.11 14.90
CA LEU A 56 5.99 -8.74 14.46
C LEU A 56 6.73 -8.37 13.16
N LEU A 57 7.95 -8.88 12.98
CA LEU A 57 8.74 -8.72 11.77
C LEU A 57 8.06 -9.43 10.58
N ILE A 58 7.66 -10.70 10.74
CA ILE A 58 6.90 -11.46 9.72
C ILE A 58 5.57 -10.76 9.41
N MET A 59 4.84 -10.33 10.43
CA MET A 59 3.58 -9.60 10.25
C MET A 59 3.80 -8.30 9.46
N SER A 60 4.91 -7.60 9.69
CA SER A 60 5.28 -6.43 8.90
C SER A 60 5.59 -6.77 7.44
N PHE A 61 6.29 -7.88 7.16
CA PHE A 61 6.51 -8.36 5.79
C PHE A 61 5.22 -8.77 5.09
N VAL A 62 4.33 -9.47 5.79
CA VAL A 62 3.02 -9.85 5.25
C VAL A 62 2.20 -8.60 4.96
N ASN A 63 2.20 -7.61 5.85
CA ASN A 63 1.46 -6.37 5.64
C ASN A 63 2.02 -5.57 4.45
N ILE A 64 3.35 -5.56 4.24
CA ILE A 64 3.98 -5.00 3.05
C ILE A 64 3.57 -5.79 1.80
N GLY A 65 3.67 -7.12 1.84
CA GLY A 65 3.29 -7.98 0.71
C GLY A 65 1.81 -7.81 0.33
N GLN A 66 0.94 -7.63 1.32
CA GLN A 66 -0.49 -7.39 1.14
C GLN A 66 -0.76 -5.98 0.63
N LEU A 67 0.04 -4.99 1.04
CA LEU A 67 0.02 -3.64 0.47
C LEU A 67 0.43 -3.69 -1.02
N PHE A 68 1.49 -4.42 -1.35
CA PHE A 68 1.93 -4.61 -2.73
C PHE A 68 0.88 -5.37 -3.56
N SER A 69 0.41 -6.54 -3.13
CA SER A 69 -0.55 -7.31 -3.91
C SER A 69 -1.93 -6.64 -3.97
N GLY A 70 -2.45 -6.14 -2.87
CA GLY A 70 -3.80 -5.57 -2.81
C GLY A 70 -3.89 -4.17 -3.42
N GLN A 71 -2.99 -3.26 -3.02
CA GLN A 71 -3.09 -1.87 -3.45
C GLN A 71 -2.48 -1.64 -4.82
N LEU A 72 -1.44 -2.38 -5.22
CA LEU A 72 -0.85 -2.25 -6.55
C LEU A 72 -1.78 -2.84 -7.61
N SER A 73 -2.42 -3.99 -7.35
CA SER A 73 -3.46 -4.52 -8.25
C SER A 73 -4.67 -3.58 -8.37
N ARG A 74 -5.17 -3.01 -7.26
CA ARG A 74 -6.25 -2.00 -7.34
C ARG A 74 -5.82 -0.74 -8.08
N THR A 75 -4.57 -0.30 -7.93
CA THR A 75 -4.05 0.88 -8.62
C THR A 75 -3.84 0.62 -10.11
N MET A 76 -3.39 -0.58 -10.51
CA MET A 76 -3.25 -0.95 -11.93
C MET A 76 -4.62 -1.12 -12.60
N ILE A 77 -5.54 -1.86 -11.99
CA ILE A 77 -6.86 -2.15 -12.58
C ILE A 77 -7.74 -0.90 -12.56
N SER A 78 -7.87 -0.23 -11.43
CA SER A 78 -8.78 0.91 -11.28
C SER A 78 -8.16 2.27 -11.61
N GLY A 79 -6.82 2.37 -11.57
CA GLY A 79 -6.10 3.60 -11.87
C GLY A 79 -5.59 3.66 -13.31
N TYR A 80 -5.08 2.56 -13.85
CA TYR A 80 -4.51 2.51 -15.21
C TYR A 80 -5.39 1.79 -16.23
N TYR A 81 -6.53 1.20 -15.81
CA TYR A 81 -7.42 0.45 -16.70
C TYR A 81 -6.71 -0.71 -17.43
N ILE A 82 -5.68 -1.29 -16.80
CA ILE A 82 -4.97 -2.46 -17.32
C ILE A 82 -5.57 -3.70 -16.64
N ASP A 83 -6.21 -4.56 -17.44
CA ASP A 83 -6.75 -5.87 -17.06
C ASP A 83 -5.65 -6.94 -17.01
#